data_AF-M7XWI6-F1
#
_entry.id   AF-M7XWI6-F1
#
_cell.length_a   1.000
_cell.length_b   1.000
_cell.length_c   1.000
_cell.angle_alpha   90.00
_cell.angle_beta   90.00
_cell.angle_gamma   90.00
#
_symmetry.space_group_name_H-M   'P 1'
#
loop_
_entity.id
_entity.type
_entity.pdbx_description
1 polymer ?
#
loop_
_entity_poly.entity_id
_entity_poly.type
_entity_poly.pdbx_seq_one_letter_code
_entity_poly.pdbx_strand_id
1 'polypeptide(L)'
;MLFRYFWCMSRCLIFLLFSVIIFSCKEDEIPISNEEVIVENPPKQKHICDFDISDKEGNFELYRKWEFVGFQDIQTGEFDQNTTCSARIAHFALNGEDFDNLLKISLEFEKEISESGNCADLRSFEARTIARIIEGCYEDDADGISMVIDSKGITEIPSNVANTLPVHHFENTFLEYLSAVKVYQIESNKLYLYGKEGRYRMTFLALE
;
A
#
# COMPACT_ATOMS: atom_id res chain seq x y z
N MET A 1 -1.83 62.78 24.72
CA MET A 1 -0.92 62.29 23.66
C MET A 1 0.15 61.31 24.14
N LEU A 2 0.38 61.14 25.46
CA LEU A 2 1.40 60.22 26.01
C LEU A 2 0.99 58.73 26.07
N PHE A 3 -0.30 58.40 26.07
CA PHE A 3 -0.77 57.01 26.21
C PHE A 3 -0.63 56.12 24.96
N ARG A 4 -0.53 56.71 23.76
CA ARG A 4 -0.40 55.94 22.50
C ARG A 4 1.01 55.42 22.24
N TYR A 5 2.04 56.10 22.74
CA TYR A 5 3.44 55.68 22.58
C TYR A 5 3.79 54.48 23.47
N PHE A 6 3.17 54.38 24.65
CA PHE A 6 3.41 53.29 25.59
C PHE A 6 2.92 51.92 25.06
N TRP A 7 1.82 51.92 24.31
CA TRP A 7 1.24 50.69 23.75
C TRP A 7 1.97 50.16 22.52
N CYS A 8 2.63 51.05 21.75
CA CYS A 8 3.45 50.64 20.61
C CYS A 8 4.83 50.09 21.07
N MET A 9 5.45 50.73 22.07
CA MET A 9 6.70 50.23 22.67
C MET A 9 6.54 48.85 23.34
N SER A 10 5.41 48.60 24.03
CA SER A 10 5.15 47.32 24.69
C SER A 10 5.00 46.15 23.70
N ARG A 11 4.43 46.39 22.51
CA ARG A 11 4.29 45.36 21.46
C ARG A 11 5.62 45.04 20.76
N CYS A 12 6.50 46.02 20.58
CA CYS A 12 7.86 45.78 20.07
C CYS A 12 8.72 45.02 21.08
N LEU A 13 8.57 45.30 22.38
CA LEU A 13 9.37 44.62 23.41
C LEU A 13 9.03 43.12 23.52
N ILE A 14 7.74 42.76 23.38
CA ILE A 14 7.28 41.36 23.40
C ILE A 14 7.79 40.59 22.17
N PHE A 15 7.78 41.21 20.98
CA PHE A 15 8.33 40.60 19.77
C PHE A 15 9.86 40.39 19.85
N LEU A 16 10.58 41.34 20.46
CA LEU A 16 12.02 41.19 20.72
C LEU A 16 12.31 40.09 21.74
N LEU A 17 11.52 39.99 22.81
CA LEU A 17 11.65 38.91 23.80
C LEU A 17 11.41 37.52 23.19
N PHE A 18 10.42 37.37 22.30
CA PHE A 18 10.20 36.11 21.58
C PHE A 18 11.35 35.77 20.62
N SER A 19 12.00 36.76 19.99
CA SER A 19 13.14 36.50 19.09
C SER A 19 14.37 35.95 19.82
N VAL A 20 14.61 36.34 21.07
CA VAL A 20 15.77 35.87 21.86
C VAL A 20 15.58 34.41 22.32
N ILE A 21 14.33 34.00 22.60
CA ILE A 21 14.03 32.63 23.02
C ILE A 21 14.26 31.62 21.88
N ILE A 22 14.04 32.01 20.62
CA ILE A 22 14.24 31.13 19.45
C ILE A 22 15.73 30.94 19.11
N PHE A 23 16.61 31.85 19.55
CA PHE A 23 18.05 31.84 19.23
C PHE A 23 18.96 31.32 20.36
N SER A 24 18.41 30.81 21.47
CA SER A 24 19.20 30.27 22.60
C SER A 24 19.16 28.74 22.73
N CYS A 25 18.97 28.01 21.63
CA CYS A 25 19.44 26.62 21.58
C CYS A 25 20.96 26.65 21.36
N LYS A 26 21.70 26.71 22.46
CA LYS A 26 23.13 26.49 22.47
C LYS A 26 23.34 24.98 22.27
N GLU A 27 24.01 24.58 21.21
CA GLU A 27 24.48 23.20 21.05
C GLU A 27 25.49 22.93 22.16
N ASP A 28 25.12 22.06 23.10
CA ASP A 28 26.08 21.45 24.00
C ASP A 28 26.93 20.49 23.15
N GLU A 29 28.17 20.89 22.88
CA GLU A 29 29.19 20.02 22.30
C GLU A 29 29.46 18.86 23.26
N ILE A 30 28.84 17.71 22.99
CA ILE A 30 29.15 16.45 23.64
C ILE A 30 30.57 16.04 23.21
N PRO A 31 31.50 15.74 24.13
CA PRO A 31 32.84 15.32 23.77
C PRO A 31 32.78 13.96 23.06
N ILE A 32 33.18 13.94 21.79
CA ILE A 32 33.28 12.72 20.98
C ILE A 32 34.43 11.88 21.56
N SER A 33 34.05 10.82 22.28
CA SER A 33 34.93 9.69 22.57
C SER A 33 35.21 8.97 21.26
N ASN A 34 36.46 8.99 20.79
CA ASN A 34 36.92 8.18 19.66
C ASN A 34 37.04 6.72 20.12
N GLU A 35 35.92 6.04 20.33
CA GLU A 35 35.86 4.60 20.14
C GLU A 35 35.52 4.36 18.68
N GLU A 36 36.33 3.58 17.99
CA GLU A 36 36.03 3.06 16.64
C GLU A 36 34.76 2.21 16.75
N VAL A 37 33.60 2.86 16.64
CA VAL A 37 32.33 2.18 16.43
C VAL A 37 32.43 1.55 15.06
N ILE A 38 32.57 0.23 15.04
CA ILE A 38 32.25 -0.58 13.87
C ILE A 38 30.80 -0.24 13.55
N VAL A 39 30.58 0.66 12.59
CA VAL A 39 29.25 0.94 12.06
C VAL A 39 28.86 -0.33 11.30
N GLU A 40 28.24 -1.27 12.01
CA GLU A 40 27.35 -2.21 11.36
C GLU A 40 26.43 -1.37 10.48
N ASN A 41 26.46 -1.60 9.17
CA ASN A 41 25.52 -0.95 8.27
C ASN A 41 24.14 -1.14 8.87
N PRO A 42 23.44 -0.06 9.29
CA PRO A 42 22.12 -0.22 9.86
C PRO A 42 21.28 -0.98 8.83
N PRO A 43 20.43 -1.94 9.26
CA PRO A 43 19.58 -2.67 8.35
C PRO A 43 18.85 -1.66 7.47
N LYS A 44 18.88 -1.87 6.15
CA LYS A 44 18.26 -0.98 5.16
C LYS A 44 16.85 -0.65 5.67
N GLN A 45 16.60 0.64 5.98
CA GLN A 45 15.30 1.07 6.49
C GLN A 45 14.24 0.62 5.48
N LYS A 46 13.32 -0.25 5.93
CA LYS A 46 12.25 -0.79 5.10
C LYS A 46 11.33 0.37 4.73
N HIS A 47 11.38 0.79 3.47
CA HIS A 47 10.48 1.82 2.99
C HIS A 47 9.13 1.17 2.66
N ILE A 48 8.03 1.82 3.02
CA ILE A 48 6.67 1.27 2.91
C ILE A 48 6.25 0.97 1.46
N CYS A 49 6.94 1.55 0.50
CA CYS A 49 6.73 1.35 -0.93
C CYS A 49 7.76 0.44 -1.58
N ASP A 50 8.75 -0.03 -0.80
CA ASP A 50 9.76 -0.95 -1.28
C ASP A 50 9.26 -2.38 -1.10
N PHE A 51 9.34 -3.14 -2.19
CA PHE A 51 9.04 -4.55 -2.20
C PHE A 51 10.23 -5.34 -2.69
N ASP A 52 10.49 -6.45 -2.02
CA ASP A 52 11.40 -7.44 -2.55
C ASP A 52 10.69 -8.25 -3.64
N ILE A 53 10.96 -7.87 -4.89
CA ILE A 53 10.48 -8.55 -6.09
C ILE A 53 11.51 -9.54 -6.65
N SER A 54 12.50 -9.94 -5.86
CA SER A 54 13.45 -10.97 -6.28
C SER A 54 12.73 -12.29 -6.56
N ASP A 55 13.25 -13.01 -7.56
CA ASP A 55 12.76 -14.35 -7.89
C ASP A 55 13.03 -15.30 -6.74
N LYS A 56 12.02 -16.08 -6.37
CA LYS A 56 12.17 -17.21 -5.43
C LYS A 56 12.07 -18.52 -6.19
N GLU A 57 12.87 -19.51 -5.80
CA GLU A 57 12.73 -20.87 -6.34
C GLU A 57 11.47 -21.53 -5.76
N GLY A 58 10.75 -22.27 -6.59
CA GLY A 58 9.54 -22.99 -6.17
C GLY A 58 8.61 -23.32 -7.33
N ASN A 59 7.62 -24.17 -7.05
CA ASN A 59 6.50 -24.40 -7.95
C ASN A 59 5.33 -23.54 -7.48
N PHE A 60 4.85 -22.68 -8.37
CA PHE A 60 3.82 -21.70 -8.04
C PHE A 60 2.60 -21.92 -8.93
N GLU A 61 1.46 -22.12 -8.29
CA GLU A 61 0.16 -22.35 -8.94
C GLU A 61 -0.79 -21.21 -8.60
N LEU A 62 -1.80 -20.98 -9.45
CA LEU A 62 -2.80 -19.92 -9.27
C LEU A 62 -3.54 -20.06 -7.93
N TYR A 63 -3.91 -21.29 -7.55
CA TYR A 63 -4.76 -21.63 -6.39
C TYR A 63 -4.04 -21.50 -5.05
N ARG A 64 -3.79 -20.25 -4.65
CA ARG A 64 -3.12 -19.92 -3.40
C ARG A 64 -3.37 -18.47 -3.00
N LYS A 65 -2.76 -18.07 -1.89
CA LYS A 65 -2.68 -16.69 -1.44
C LYS A 65 -1.51 -15.93 -2.09
N TRP A 66 -1.82 -14.73 -2.57
CA TRP A 66 -0.90 -13.81 -3.22
C TRP A 66 -0.95 -12.44 -2.52
N GLU A 67 0.18 -11.75 -2.38
CA GLU A 67 0.30 -10.40 -1.84
C GLU A 67 0.43 -9.38 -2.96
N PHE A 68 -0.42 -8.35 -2.96
CA PHE A 68 -0.38 -7.30 -3.97
C PHE A 68 0.81 -6.35 -3.76
N VAL A 69 1.61 -6.21 -4.82
CA VAL A 69 2.76 -5.30 -4.86
C VAL A 69 2.36 -3.94 -5.40
N GLY A 70 1.66 -3.92 -6.54
CA GLY A 70 1.34 -2.68 -7.22
C GLY A 70 0.87 -2.88 -8.65
N PHE A 71 0.46 -1.76 -9.27
CA PHE A 71 0.20 -1.68 -10.70
C PHE A 71 1.53 -1.46 -11.44
N GLN A 72 1.84 -2.33 -12.38
CA GLN A 72 3.10 -2.28 -13.14
C GLN A 72 2.81 -1.94 -14.60
N ASP A 73 3.49 -0.93 -15.13
CA ASP A 73 3.43 -0.57 -16.54
C ASP A 73 4.02 -1.72 -17.37
N ILE A 74 3.24 -2.21 -18.34
CA ILE A 74 3.58 -3.41 -19.11
C ILE A 74 4.80 -3.17 -20.02
N GLN A 75 5.01 -1.95 -20.49
CA GLN A 75 6.07 -1.63 -21.46
C GLN A 75 7.40 -1.34 -20.76
N THR A 76 7.36 -0.62 -19.65
CA THR A 76 8.56 -0.16 -18.93
C THR A 76 8.94 -1.09 -17.78
N GLY A 77 8.00 -1.87 -17.25
CA GLY A 77 8.18 -2.66 -16.04
C GLY A 77 8.20 -1.81 -14.76
N GLU A 78 7.96 -0.50 -14.84
CA GLU A 78 7.94 0.38 -13.68
C GLU A 78 6.61 0.29 -12.94
N PHE A 79 6.66 0.37 -11.61
CA PHE A 79 5.45 0.42 -10.79
C PHE A 79 4.88 1.84 -10.75
N ASP A 80 3.56 1.95 -10.76
CA ASP A 80 2.86 3.19 -10.42
C ASP A 80 3.14 3.54 -8.95
N GLN A 81 4.13 4.40 -8.76
CA GLN A 81 4.55 4.87 -7.46
C GLN A 81 3.50 5.74 -6.78
N ASN A 82 2.50 6.28 -7.48
CA ASN A 82 1.55 7.19 -6.86
C ASN A 82 0.39 6.44 -6.20
N THR A 83 -0.27 5.55 -6.94
CA THR A 83 -1.51 4.92 -6.47
C THR A 83 -1.28 3.99 -5.28
N THR A 84 -0.36 3.04 -5.43
CA THR A 84 -0.12 2.04 -4.38
C THR A 84 0.65 2.62 -3.20
N CYS A 85 1.72 3.38 -3.43
CA CYS A 85 2.53 3.96 -2.36
C CYS A 85 1.76 4.98 -1.51
N SER A 86 0.99 5.88 -2.13
CA SER A 86 0.27 6.93 -1.38
C SER A 86 -0.82 6.35 -0.48
N ALA A 87 -1.53 5.32 -0.94
CA ALA A 87 -2.52 4.63 -0.13
C ALA A 87 -1.88 3.92 1.07
N ARG A 88 -0.72 3.30 0.86
CA ARG A 88 0.07 2.66 1.92
C ARG A 88 0.56 3.66 2.96
N ILE A 89 1.13 4.79 2.51
CA ILE A 89 1.59 5.88 3.39
C ILE A 89 0.42 6.43 4.20
N ALA A 90 -0.75 6.65 3.58
CA ALA A 90 -1.93 7.11 4.28
C ALA A 90 -2.37 6.12 5.38
N HIS A 91 -2.36 4.82 5.06
CA HIS A 91 -2.68 3.77 6.04
C HIS A 91 -1.71 3.76 7.22
N PHE A 92 -0.41 3.79 6.93
CA PHE A 92 0.65 3.87 7.93
C PHE A 92 0.52 5.06 8.87
N ALA A 93 0.36 6.26 8.29
CA ALA A 93 0.33 7.50 9.04
C ALA A 93 -0.86 7.58 10.01
N LEU A 94 -1.95 6.85 9.72
CA LEU A 94 -3.20 6.95 10.46
C LEU A 94 -3.51 5.73 11.35
N ASN A 95 -2.98 4.54 11.05
CA ASN A 95 -3.20 3.32 11.85
C ASN A 95 -1.96 2.86 12.63
N GLY A 96 -0.78 3.45 12.41
CA GLY A 96 0.44 3.16 13.15
C GLY A 96 1.46 2.29 12.40
N GLU A 97 2.65 2.17 12.98
CA GLU A 97 3.87 1.64 12.36
C GLU A 97 4.05 0.11 12.59
N ASP A 98 3.16 -0.75 12.07
CA ASP A 98 3.33 -2.21 12.15
C ASP A 98 3.90 -2.79 10.85
N PHE A 99 5.21 -2.69 10.61
CA PHE A 99 5.83 -3.02 9.30
C PHE A 99 5.69 -4.49 8.89
N ASP A 100 5.24 -5.34 9.80
CA ASP A 100 5.07 -6.79 9.62
C ASP A 100 3.63 -7.15 9.23
N ASN A 101 2.63 -6.36 9.65
CA ASN A 101 1.22 -6.54 9.26
C ASN A 101 0.67 -5.41 8.37
N LEU A 102 1.48 -4.39 8.07
CA LEU A 102 0.98 -3.08 7.67
C LEU A 102 0.10 -3.11 6.43
N LEU A 103 0.30 -4.02 5.48
CA LEU A 103 -0.21 -3.85 4.12
C LEU A 103 -0.44 -5.16 3.37
N LYS A 104 -0.87 -6.22 4.07
CA LYS A 104 -1.21 -7.50 3.43
C LYS A 104 -2.50 -7.38 2.63
N ILE A 105 -2.44 -6.57 1.58
CA ILE A 105 -3.39 -6.59 0.48
C ILE A 105 -3.16 -7.94 -0.18
N SER A 106 -4.15 -8.82 -0.13
CA SER A 106 -4.01 -10.19 -0.60
C SER A 106 -5.12 -10.58 -1.54
N LEU A 107 -4.81 -11.54 -2.40
CA LEU A 107 -5.73 -12.20 -3.30
C LEU A 107 -5.55 -13.71 -3.15
N GLU A 108 -6.62 -14.41 -2.85
CA GLU A 108 -6.65 -15.84 -2.62
C GLU A 108 -7.61 -16.50 -3.61
N PHE A 109 -7.10 -17.46 -4.38
CA PHE A 109 -7.90 -18.25 -5.31
C PHE A 109 -8.18 -19.61 -4.70
N GLU A 110 -9.44 -19.95 -4.54
CA GLU A 110 -9.84 -21.29 -4.09
C GLU A 110 -9.78 -22.27 -5.25
N LYS A 111 -9.27 -23.47 -4.97
CA LYS A 111 -9.17 -24.55 -5.97
C LYS A 111 -10.50 -25.23 -6.22
N GLU A 112 -11.32 -25.34 -5.18
CA GLU A 112 -12.56 -26.10 -5.19
C GLU A 112 -13.70 -25.25 -5.76
N ILE A 113 -14.59 -25.91 -6.50
CA ILE A 113 -15.82 -25.28 -6.99
C ILE A 113 -16.74 -25.06 -5.80
N SER A 114 -17.35 -23.89 -5.72
CA SER A 114 -18.29 -23.57 -4.66
C SER A 114 -19.58 -24.38 -4.81
N GLU A 115 -19.88 -25.22 -3.81
CA GLU A 115 -21.07 -26.08 -3.81
C GLU A 115 -22.36 -25.32 -3.45
N SER A 116 -22.27 -24.06 -3.00
CA SER A 116 -23.41 -23.26 -2.59
C SER A 116 -23.12 -21.76 -2.58
N GLY A 117 -24.14 -20.93 -2.77
CA GLY A 117 -24.02 -19.47 -2.70
C GLY A 117 -23.92 -18.79 -4.06
N ASN A 118 -23.26 -17.62 -4.09
CA ASN A 118 -23.22 -16.75 -5.27
C ASN A 118 -22.29 -17.25 -6.39
N CYS A 119 -21.42 -18.23 -6.09
CA CYS A 119 -20.49 -18.84 -7.03
C CYS A 119 -20.86 -20.28 -7.37
N ALA A 120 -22.15 -20.65 -7.34
CA ALA A 120 -22.58 -22.00 -7.70
C ALA A 120 -21.99 -22.41 -9.05
N ASP A 121 -21.34 -23.58 -9.07
CA ASP A 121 -20.63 -24.16 -10.23
C ASP A 121 -19.35 -23.42 -10.68
N LEU A 122 -18.94 -22.37 -9.96
CA LEU A 122 -17.71 -21.60 -10.19
C LEU A 122 -16.75 -21.71 -9.00
N ARG A 123 -15.48 -21.35 -9.20
CA ARG A 123 -14.50 -21.22 -8.12
C ARG A 123 -14.57 -19.84 -7.48
N SER A 124 -14.28 -19.75 -6.19
CA SER A 124 -14.29 -18.50 -5.43
C SER A 124 -12.91 -17.88 -5.34
N PHE A 125 -12.86 -16.56 -5.26
CA PHE A 125 -11.68 -15.85 -4.79
C PHE A 125 -12.06 -14.84 -3.71
N GLU A 126 -11.11 -14.54 -2.84
CA GLU A 126 -11.20 -13.47 -1.86
C GLU A 126 -10.03 -12.50 -2.07
N ALA A 127 -10.31 -11.22 -2.19
CA ALA A 127 -9.30 -10.17 -2.11
C ALA A 127 -9.52 -9.32 -0.85
N ARG A 128 -8.50 -9.21 -0.01
CA ARG A 128 -8.49 -8.27 1.11
C ARG A 128 -7.61 -7.08 0.74
N THR A 129 -8.14 -5.87 0.83
CA THR A 129 -7.45 -4.61 0.54
C THR A 129 -7.26 -3.77 1.81
N ILE A 130 -7.00 -2.47 1.66
CA ILE A 130 -6.80 -1.55 2.79
C ILE A 130 -8.14 -1.32 3.51
N ALA A 131 -9.21 -1.20 2.74
CA ALA A 131 -10.53 -0.83 3.23
C ALA A 131 -11.64 -1.82 2.83
N ARG A 132 -11.36 -2.87 2.06
CA ARG A 132 -12.40 -3.80 1.57
C ARG A 132 -11.98 -5.27 1.70
N ILE A 133 -12.98 -6.12 1.83
CA ILE A 133 -12.94 -7.53 1.48
C ILE A 133 -13.83 -7.68 0.24
N ILE A 134 -13.30 -8.31 -0.80
CA ILE A 134 -13.95 -8.50 -2.09
C ILE A 134 -14.01 -10.00 -2.34
N GLU A 135 -15.21 -10.55 -2.24
CA GLU A 135 -15.52 -11.92 -2.59
C GLU A 135 -16.09 -11.95 -4.00
N GLY A 136 -15.61 -12.89 -4.82
CA GLY A 136 -16.08 -13.05 -6.18
C GLY A 136 -15.89 -14.47 -6.70
N CYS A 137 -16.38 -14.68 -7.91
CA CYS A 137 -16.27 -15.96 -8.60
C CYS A 137 -15.30 -15.82 -9.77
N TYR A 138 -14.60 -16.89 -10.13
CA TYR A 138 -13.76 -16.89 -11.32
C TYR A 138 -13.81 -18.22 -12.07
N GLU A 139 -13.49 -18.11 -13.36
CA GLU A 139 -13.22 -19.23 -14.25
C GLU A 139 -11.85 -18.97 -14.88
N ASP A 140 -10.96 -19.95 -14.83
CA ASP A 140 -9.76 -20.01 -15.68
C ASP A 140 -9.86 -21.20 -16.64
N ASP A 141 -9.55 -20.94 -17.90
CA ASP A 141 -9.53 -21.91 -18.99
C ASP A 141 -8.40 -21.59 -19.99
N ALA A 142 -8.45 -22.18 -21.18
CA ALA A 142 -7.43 -21.95 -22.21
C ALA A 142 -7.46 -20.52 -22.81
N ASP A 143 -8.58 -19.82 -22.72
CA ASP A 143 -8.78 -18.47 -23.26
C ASP A 143 -8.39 -17.38 -22.23
N GLY A 144 -8.24 -17.74 -20.96
CA GLY A 144 -7.67 -16.87 -19.92
C GLY A 144 -8.34 -17.05 -18.57
N ILE A 145 -8.57 -15.93 -17.88
CA ILE A 145 -9.29 -15.89 -16.61
C ILE A 145 -10.37 -14.82 -16.66
N SER A 146 -11.56 -15.14 -16.17
CA SER A 146 -12.66 -14.18 -16.01
C SER A 146 -13.05 -14.11 -14.55
N MET A 147 -13.17 -12.89 -14.03
CA MET A 147 -13.54 -12.62 -12.64
C MET A 147 -14.89 -11.92 -12.60
N VAL A 148 -15.78 -12.36 -11.71
CA VAL A 148 -17.12 -11.82 -11.51
C VAL A 148 -17.25 -11.37 -10.06
N ILE A 149 -17.52 -10.08 -9.88
CA ILE A 149 -17.67 -9.45 -8.56
C ILE A 149 -19.07 -8.84 -8.48
N ASP A 150 -19.90 -9.33 -7.56
CA ASP A 150 -21.14 -8.65 -7.18
C ASP A 150 -20.83 -7.58 -6.14
N SER A 151 -21.49 -6.43 -6.23
CA SER A 151 -21.58 -5.42 -5.17
C SER A 151 -21.83 -6.00 -3.77
N LYS A 152 -22.60 -7.10 -3.65
CA LYS A 152 -22.86 -7.80 -2.39
C LYS A 152 -21.65 -8.55 -1.83
N GLY A 153 -20.70 -8.92 -2.69
CA GLY A 153 -19.43 -9.53 -2.30
C GLY A 153 -18.41 -8.50 -1.80
N ILE A 154 -18.75 -7.20 -1.77
CA ILE A 154 -17.85 -6.15 -1.28
C ILE A 154 -18.26 -5.76 0.14
N THR A 155 -17.40 -6.08 1.10
CA THR A 155 -17.55 -5.70 2.51
C THR A 155 -16.51 -4.66 2.88
N GLU A 156 -16.94 -3.51 3.40
CA GLU A 156 -16.03 -2.47 3.88
C GLU A 156 -15.42 -2.86 5.24
N ILE A 157 -14.11 -2.68 5.37
CA ILE A 157 -13.35 -2.85 6.61
C ILE A 157 -13.43 -1.54 7.39
N PRO A 158 -13.98 -1.54 8.62
CA PRO A 158 -14.03 -0.34 9.44
C PRO A 158 -12.63 0.22 9.70
N SER A 159 -12.35 1.41 9.18
CA SER A 159 -11.07 2.09 9.39
C SER A 159 -11.19 3.61 9.22
N ASN A 160 -10.48 4.37 10.04
CA ASN A 160 -10.36 5.82 9.88
C ASN A 160 -9.65 6.21 8.58
N VAL A 161 -8.88 5.29 7.99
CA VAL A 161 -8.08 5.52 6.78
C VAL A 161 -8.89 5.30 5.50
N ALA A 162 -9.94 4.48 5.55
CA ALA A 162 -10.73 4.07 4.39
C ALA A 162 -11.28 5.27 3.59
N ASN A 163 -11.55 6.39 4.27
CA ASN A 163 -12.13 7.59 3.67
C ASN A 163 -11.08 8.63 3.22
N THR A 164 -9.78 8.34 3.33
CA THR A 164 -8.76 9.25 2.80
C THR A 164 -8.73 9.20 1.28
N LEU A 165 -8.43 10.34 0.64
CA LEU A 165 -8.36 10.41 -0.83
C LEU A 165 -7.41 9.36 -1.45
N PRO A 166 -6.19 9.14 -0.93
CA PRO A 166 -5.29 8.13 -1.49
C PRO A 166 -5.83 6.71 -1.39
N VAL A 167 -6.42 6.34 -0.25
CA VAL A 167 -7.02 5.01 -0.07
C VAL A 167 -8.23 4.85 -0.96
N HIS A 168 -9.15 5.82 -0.99
CA HIS A 168 -10.32 5.75 -1.85
C HIS A 168 -9.95 5.61 -3.34
N HIS A 169 -8.94 6.35 -3.80
CA HIS A 169 -8.44 6.22 -5.17
C HIS A 169 -7.85 4.84 -5.44
N PHE A 170 -7.03 4.32 -4.52
CA PHE A 170 -6.48 2.97 -4.61
C PHE A 170 -7.56 1.89 -4.65
N GLU A 171 -8.55 1.94 -3.75
CA GLU A 171 -9.61 0.94 -3.65
C GLU A 171 -10.48 0.86 -4.92
N ASN A 172 -10.78 2.02 -5.52
CA ASN A 172 -11.52 2.05 -6.78
C ASN A 172 -10.67 1.53 -7.95
N THR A 173 -9.40 1.92 -8.01
CA THR A 173 -8.47 1.47 -9.06
C THR A 173 -8.23 -0.04 -8.95
N PHE A 174 -8.04 -0.56 -7.74
CA PHE A 174 -7.86 -2.00 -7.49
C PHE A 174 -9.07 -2.80 -7.96
N LEU A 175 -10.28 -2.37 -7.58
CA LEU A 175 -11.52 -3.03 -8.00
C LEU A 175 -11.73 -2.96 -9.52
N GLU A 176 -11.46 -1.81 -10.14
CA GLU A 176 -11.55 -1.64 -11.59
C GLU A 176 -10.64 -2.61 -12.33
N TYR A 177 -9.37 -2.69 -11.94
CA TYR A 177 -8.40 -3.58 -12.56
C TYR A 177 -8.73 -5.05 -12.30
N LEU A 178 -9.13 -5.41 -11.08
CA LEU A 178 -9.51 -6.79 -10.72
C LEU A 178 -10.74 -7.25 -11.52
N SER A 179 -11.72 -6.37 -11.72
CA SER A 179 -12.93 -6.67 -12.51
C SER A 179 -12.64 -6.75 -14.01
N ALA A 180 -11.55 -6.14 -14.48
CA ALA A 180 -11.16 -6.07 -15.88
C ALA A 180 -10.21 -7.19 -16.32
N VAL A 181 -9.79 -8.08 -15.40
CA VAL A 181 -8.83 -9.15 -15.69
C VAL A 181 -9.38 -10.07 -16.79
N LYS A 182 -8.49 -10.42 -17.74
CA LYS A 182 -8.74 -11.38 -18.81
C LYS A 182 -7.66 -12.43 -18.96
N VAL A 183 -6.43 -12.13 -18.56
CA VAL A 183 -5.29 -13.04 -18.70
C VAL A 183 -4.48 -12.99 -17.42
N TYR A 184 -3.89 -14.12 -17.05
CA TYR A 184 -2.89 -14.18 -15.98
C TYR A 184 -1.60 -14.82 -16.49
N GLN A 185 -0.50 -14.50 -15.82
CA GLN A 185 0.80 -15.14 -16.02
C GLN A 185 1.46 -15.35 -14.67
N ILE A 186 2.07 -16.52 -14.48
CA ILE A 186 2.91 -16.81 -13.33
C ILE A 186 4.35 -16.93 -13.80
N GLU A 187 5.26 -16.18 -13.17
CA GLU A 187 6.69 -16.21 -13.45
C GLU A 187 7.45 -16.18 -12.12
N SER A 188 8.13 -17.30 -11.79
CA SER A 188 8.67 -17.50 -10.43
C SER A 188 7.55 -17.26 -9.40
N ASN A 189 7.85 -16.55 -8.31
CA ASN A 189 6.93 -16.20 -7.24
C ASN A 189 5.97 -15.07 -7.58
N LYS A 190 5.84 -14.66 -8.85
CA LYS A 190 5.06 -13.50 -9.27
C LYS A 190 3.81 -13.95 -10.01
N LEU A 191 2.67 -13.40 -9.61
CA LEU A 191 1.42 -13.46 -10.38
C LEU A 191 1.15 -12.11 -11.02
N TYR A 192 0.94 -12.12 -12.33
CA TYR A 192 0.55 -10.97 -13.11
C TYR A 192 -0.89 -11.15 -13.59
N LEU A 193 -1.75 -10.18 -13.31
CA LEU A 193 -3.12 -10.12 -13.85
C LEU A 193 -3.24 -8.97 -14.85
N TYR A 194 -3.67 -9.30 -16.07
CA TYR A 194 -3.76 -8.38 -17.19
C TYR A 194 -5.22 -8.12 -17.56
N GLY A 195 -5.56 -6.86 -17.76
CA GLY A 195 -6.78 -6.48 -18.47
C GLY A 195 -6.58 -6.56 -19.99
N LYS A 196 -7.69 -6.60 -20.74
CA LYS A 196 -7.68 -6.75 -22.21
C LYS A 196 -6.95 -5.64 -22.97
N GLU A 197 -7.08 -4.40 -22.50
CA GLU A 197 -6.62 -3.18 -23.21
C GLU A 197 -5.88 -2.20 -22.27
N GLY A 198 -5.30 -2.71 -21.18
CA GLY A 198 -4.67 -1.90 -20.14
C GLY A 198 -3.20 -1.58 -20.41
N ARG A 199 -2.76 -0.39 -19.98
CA ARG A 199 -1.33 -0.02 -19.90
C ARG A 199 -0.62 -0.70 -18.73
N TYR A 200 -1.36 -0.99 -17.66
CA TYR A 200 -0.84 -1.57 -16.43
C TYR A 200 -1.37 -2.99 -16.22
N ARG A 201 -0.58 -3.81 -15.53
CA ARG A 201 -0.97 -5.11 -14.96
C ARG A 201 -0.95 -5.04 -13.45
N MET A 202 -1.77 -5.83 -12.77
CA MET A 202 -1.65 -6.00 -11.33
C MET A 202 -0.55 -7.03 -11.06
N THR A 203 0.38 -6.72 -10.16
CA THR A 203 1.47 -7.62 -9.80
C THR A 203 1.31 -8.07 -8.35
N PHE A 204 1.45 -9.36 -8.14
CA PHE A 204 1.39 -9.99 -6.83
C PHE A 204 2.59 -10.91 -6.60
N LEU A 205 2.92 -11.15 -5.34
CA LEU A 205 3.93 -12.10 -4.89
C LEU A 205 3.30 -13.26 -4.14
N ALA A 206 3.87 -14.44 -4.29
CA ALA A 206 3.54 -15.62 -3.51
C ALA A 206 3.68 -15.35 -2.00
N LEU A 207 2.62 -15.59 -1.23
CA LEU A 207 2.72 -15.69 0.23
C LEU A 207 3.14 -17.13 0.60
N GLU A 208 4.11 -17.23 1.51
CA GLU A 208 4.64 -18.50 2.05
C GLU A 208 3.59 -19.28 2.84
#